data_AF-A0A3E0QY64-F1
#
_entry.id   AF-A0A3E0QY64-F1
#
_cell.length_a   1.000
_cell.length_b   1.000
_cell.length_c   1.000
_cell.angle_alpha   90.00
_cell.angle_beta   90.00
_cell.angle_gamma   90.00
#
_symmetry.space_group_name_H-M   'P 1'
#
loop_
_entity.id
_entity.type
_entity.pdbx_description
1 polymer ?
#
loop_
_entity_poly.entity_id
_entity_poly.type
_entity_poly.pdbx_seq_one_letter_code
_entity_poly.pdbx_strand_id
1 'polypeptide(L)' 'MSKPIRLYLLDYRPRHRAASASLAQRHLKLVLESGHRRTSPKRRAEIVQEIEAIRAERDSIIARLRKEAEVQGGP' A
#
# COMPACT_ATOMS: atom_id res chain seq x y z
N MET A 1 7.71 -22.63 10.49
CA MET A 1 8.54 -21.43 10.25
C MET A 1 7.94 -20.64 9.10
N SER A 2 7.44 -19.42 9.36
CA SER A 2 6.85 -18.57 8.31
C SER A 2 7.97 -18.08 7.38
N LYS A 3 7.88 -18.41 6.08
CA LYS A 3 8.88 -17.99 5.09
C LYS A 3 8.86 -16.45 5.04
N PRO A 4 10.01 -15.77 5.17
CA PRO A 4 10.04 -14.32 5.03
C PRO A 4 9.53 -13.97 3.63
N ILE A 5 8.50 -13.14 3.56
CA ILE A 5 8.03 -12.59 2.29
C ILE A 5 9.19 -11.76 1.76
N ARG A 6 9.98 -12.32 0.84
CA ARG A 6 11.03 -11.61 0.11
C ARG A 6 10.34 -10.63 -0.84
N LEU A 7 9.94 -9.48 -0.31
CA LEU A 7 9.41 -8.35 -1.10
C LEU A 7 10.43 -7.83 -2.14
N TYR A 8 11.70 -8.23 -2.01
CA TYR A 8 12.79 -7.87 -2.92
C TYR A 8 12.84 -8.67 -4.23
N LEU A 9 11.99 -9.70 -4.41
CA LEU A 9 12.03 -10.59 -5.58
C LEU A 9 10.96 -10.32 -6.64
N LEU A 10 10.07 -9.35 -6.42
CA LEU A 10 9.29 -8.80 -7.52
C LEU A 10 10.21 -7.80 -8.21
N ASP A 11 10.80 -8.18 -9.35
CA ASP A 11 11.50 -7.26 -10.25
C ASP A 11 10.63 -6.01 -10.42
N TYR A 12 11.03 -4.96 -9.72
CA TYR A 12 10.16 -3.88 -9.33
C TYR A 12 10.01 -2.96 -10.53
N ARG A 13 9.13 -3.31 -11.48
CA ARG A 13 8.94 -2.52 -12.70
C ARG A 13 8.69 -1.06 -12.29
N PRO A 14 9.34 -0.07 -12.93
CA PRO A 14 9.31 1.33 -12.50
C PRO A 14 7.91 1.90 -12.22
N ARG A 15 6.90 1.40 -12.95
CA ARG A 15 5.49 1.80 -12.77
C ARG A 15 4.91 1.37 -11.42
N HIS A 16 5.25 0.18 -10.90
CA HIS A 16 4.78 -0.28 -9.58
C HIS A 16 5.50 0.44 -8.45
N ARG A 17 6.76 0.87 -8.68
CA ARG A 17 7.51 1.72 -7.75
C ARG A 17 6.83 3.06 -7.54
N ALA A 18 6.48 3.73 -8.63
CA ALA A 18 5.81 5.03 -8.57
C ALA A 18 4.45 4.93 -7.86
N ALA A 19 3.64 3.94 -8.21
CA ALA A 19 2.32 3.72 -7.58
C ALA A 19 2.45 3.44 -6.07
N SER A 20 3.35 2.53 -5.69
CA SER A 20 3.55 2.18 -4.28
C SER A 20 4.12 3.34 -3.46
N ALA A 21 5.04 4.12 -4.03
CA ALA A 21 5.58 5.32 -3.38
C ALA A 21 4.50 6.38 -3.16
N SER A 22 3.63 6.59 -4.16
CA SER A 22 2.49 7.51 -4.06
C SER A 22 1.52 7.09 -2.95
N LEU A 23 1.20 5.79 -2.85
CA LEU A 23 0.37 5.27 -1.76
C LEU A 23 1.01 5.45 -0.39
N ALA A 24 2.31 5.18 -0.27
CA ALA A 24 3.04 5.40 0.97
C ALA A 24 3.04 6.88 1.39
N GLN A 25 3.23 7.79 0.43
CA GLN A 25 3.20 9.24 0.68
C GLN A 25 1.81 9.70 1.16
N ARG A 26 0.74 9.24 0.49
CA ARG A 26 -0.65 9.53 0.89
C ARG A 26 -0.94 9.00 2.30
N HIS A 27 -0.56 7.76 2.58
CA HIS A 27 -0.74 7.15 3.90
C HIS A 27 -0.01 7.94 4.99
N LEU A 28 1.26 8.31 4.76
CA LEU A 28 2.04 9.09 5.72
C LEU A 28 1.40 10.44 6.01
N LYS A 29 0.97 11.16 4.97
CA LYS A 29 0.30 12.46 5.11
C LYS A 29 -0.93 12.37 6.00
N LEU A 30 -1.76 11.33 5.78
CA LEU A 30 -2.98 11.10 6.56
C LEU A 30 -2.69 10.73 8.02
N VAL A 31 -1.68 9.91 8.28
CA VAL A 31 -1.24 9.59 9.65
C VAL A 31 -0.79 10.85 10.40
N LEU A 32 0.00 11.70 9.74
CA LEU A 32 0.44 12.98 10.32
C LEU A 32 -0.74 13.91 10.59
N GLU A 33 -1.69 14.01 9.67
CA GLU A 33 -2.91 14.81 9.85
C GLU A 33 -3.74 14.27 11.02
N SER A 34 -3.94 12.95 11.13
CA SER A 34 -4.72 12.33 12.21
C SER A 34 -4.12 12.62 13.60
N GLY A 35 -2.78 12.58 13.70
CA GLY A 35 -2.06 12.88 14.95
C GLY A 35 -2.01 14.37 15.29
N HIS A 36 -2.41 15.26 14.37
CA HIS A 36 -2.33 16.69 14.60
C HIS A 36 -3.40 17.17 15.59
N ARG A 37 -3.01 18.05 16.52
CA ARG A 37 -3.87 18.52 17.63
C ARG A 37 -5.13 19.26 17.16
N ARG A 38 -5.08 19.90 15.99
CA ARG A 38 -6.20 20.65 15.40
C ARG A 38 -7.17 19.79 14.58
N THR A 39 -6.84 18.52 14.37
CA THR A 39 -7.68 17.63 13.56
C THR A 39 -8.87 17.18 14.38
N SER A 40 -10.07 17.52 13.89
CA SER A 40 -11.32 17.23 14.59
C SER A 40 -11.59 15.72 14.67
N PRO A 41 -12.37 15.25 15.66
CA PRO A 41 -12.74 13.84 15.77
C PRO A 41 -13.41 13.29 14.51
N LYS A 42 -14.30 14.09 13.89
CA LYS A 42 -14.96 13.73 12.62
C LYS A 42 -13.94 13.51 11.51
N ARG A 43 -12.98 14.43 11.34
CA ARG A 43 -11.92 14.30 10.33
C ARG A 43 -11.02 13.11 10.59
N ARG A 44 -10.70 12.79 11.86
CA ARG A 44 -9.94 11.58 12.20
C ARG A 44 -10.66 10.31 11.78
N ALA A 45 -11.99 10.24 11.93
CA ALA A 45 -12.78 9.09 11.47
C ALA A 45 -12.76 8.96 9.94
N GLU A 46 -12.87 10.07 9.21
CA GLU A 46 -12.72 10.09 7.74
C GLU A 46 -11.31 9.62 7.32
N ILE A 47 -10.26 10.10 8.00
CA ILE A 47 -8.87 9.70 7.73
C ILE A 47 -8.70 8.17 7.91
N VAL A 48 -9.33 7.56 8.92
CA VAL A 48 -9.29 6.11 9.11
C VAL A 48 -9.87 5.38 7.88
N GLN A 49 -11.00 5.85 7.35
CA GLN A 49 -11.60 5.29 6.13
C GLN A 49 -10.68 5.47 4.91
N GLU A 50 -10.06 6.63 4.76
CA GLU A 50 -9.10 6.89 3.68
C GLU A 50 -7.86 5.98 3.78
N ILE A 51 -7.35 5.74 4.99
CA ILE A 51 -6.23 4.83 5.23
C ILE A 51 -6.59 3.38 4.88
N GLU A 52 -7.78 2.92 5.25
CA GLU A 52 -8.27 1.59 4.88
C GLU A 52 -8.42 1.44 3.35
N ALA A 53 -8.92 2.48 2.66
CA ALA A 53 -8.96 2.48 1.19
C ALA A 53 -7.57 2.38 0.56
N ILE A 54 -6.57 3.09 1.10
CA ILE A 54 -5.17 2.99 0.63
C ILE A 54 -4.61 1.58 0.85
N ARG A 55 -4.92 0.94 1.98
CA ARG A 55 -4.50 -0.44 2.27
C ARG A 55 -5.12 -1.42 1.28
N ALA A 56 -6.41 -1.29 0.99
CA ALA A 56 -7.09 -2.12 -0.01
C ALA A 56 -6.51 -1.94 -1.43
N GLU A 57 -6.16 -0.71 -1.81
CA GLU A 57 -5.51 -0.41 -3.10
C GLU A 57 -4.13 -1.07 -3.19
N ARG A 58 -3.31 -0.95 -2.12
CA ARG A 58 -2.01 -1.62 -2.02
C ARG A 58 -2.15 -3.14 -2.16
N ASP A 59 -3.10 -3.73 -1.44
CA ASP A 59 -3.28 -5.19 -1.42
C ASP A 59 -3.74 -5.71 -2.79
N SER A 60 -4.55 -4.93 -3.50
CA SER A 60 -4.94 -5.20 -4.89
C SER A 60 -3.75 -5.17 -5.85
N ILE A 61 -2.83 -4.21 -5.69
CA ILE A 61 -1.58 -4.15 -6.47
C ILE A 61 -0.71 -5.37 -6.18
N ILE A 62 -0.54 -5.75 -4.92
CA ILE A 62 0.24 -6.92 -4.52
C ILE A 62 -0.38 -8.21 -5.10
N ALA A 63 -1.70 -8.36 -5.02
CA ALA A 63 -2.40 -9.51 -5.57
C ALA A 63 -2.20 -9.63 -7.09
N ARG A 64 -2.32 -8.52 -7.82
CA ARG A 64 -2.03 -8.48 -9.26
C ARG A 64 -0.59 -8.87 -9.56
N LEU A 65 0.38 -8.34 -8.81
CA LEU A 65 1.80 -8.66 -9.01
C LEU A 65 2.12 -10.14 -8.76
N ARG A 66 1.50 -10.75 -7.75
CA ARG A 66 1.62 -12.19 -7.49
C ARG A 66 1.08 -13.01 -8.65
N LYS A 67 -0.10 -12.65 -9.17
CA LYS A 67 -0.69 -13.30 -10.34
C LYS A 67 0.20 -13.17 -11.59
N GLU A 68 0.77 -11.99 -11.83
CA GLU A 68 1.70 -11.77 -12.95
C GLU A 68 2.97 -12.61 -12.82
N ALA A 69 3.51 -12.75 -11.60
CA ALA A 69 4.69 -13.57 -11.32
C ALA A 69 4.42 -15.08 -11.48
N GLU A 70 3.25 -15.56 -11.08
CA GLU A 70 2.82 -16.95 -11.29
C GLU A 70 2.67 -17.28 -12.79
N VAL A 71 2.12 -16.34 -13.58
CA VAL A 71 1.94 -16.50 -15.04
C VAL A 71 3.26 -16.48 -15.80
N GLN A 72 4.26 -15.72 -15.34
CA GLN A 72 5.61 -15.71 -15.92
C GLN A 72 6.48 -16.90 -15.46
N GLY A 73 6.02 -17.66 -14.47
CA GLY A 73 6.81 -18.67 -13.75
C GLY A 73 6.47 -20.13 -14.07
N GLY A 74 5.82 -20.46 -15.18
CA GLY A 74 5.78 -21.87 -15.56
C GLY A 74 5.27 -22.20 -16.96
N PRO A 75 5.45 -23.45 -17.41
CA PRO A 75 6.56 -24.38 -17.12
C PRO A 75 7.85 -24.05 -17.90
#